data_AF-A0A024GKH6-F1
#
_entry.id   AF-A0A024GKH6-F1
#
_cell.length_a   1.000
_cell.length_b   1.000
_cell.length_c   1.000
_cell.angle_alpha   90.00
_cell.angle_beta   90.00
_cell.angle_gamma   90.00
#
_symmetry.space_group_name_H-M   'P 1'
#
loop_
_entity.id
_entity.type
_entity.pdbx_description
1 polymer ?
#
loop_
_entity_poly.entity_id
_entity_poly.type
_entity_poly.pdbx_seq_one_letter_code
_entity_poly.pdbx_strand_id
1 'polypeptide(L)'
;MGHSAGAHLALYSVAEATVFQEMALQISSIKAIVGISGVYNIARMANVPFYGSLVIPPAFGHRADTWRVASLLSVLAKHRDSCPLVHIPTLLINAKDDFHLQKDSEELLGWIRKYATSHCRSEVIDQCNHFSILHHQEEKAISSAAIGKISAFLDDL
;
A
#
# COMPACT_ATOMS: atom_id res chain seq x y z
N MET A 1 1.91 -6.04 7.19
CA MET A 1 0.83 -5.96 6.17
C MET A 1 -0.20 -4.94 6.61
N GLY A 2 -1.04 -4.43 5.70
CA GLY A 2 -2.16 -3.57 6.06
C GLY A 2 -3.25 -3.56 5.00
N HIS A 3 -4.45 -3.11 5.38
CA HIS A 3 -5.59 -2.90 4.49
C HIS A 3 -5.97 -1.42 4.46
N SER A 4 -6.37 -0.89 3.29
CA SER A 4 -6.87 0.48 3.14
C SER A 4 -5.88 1.51 3.71
N ALA A 5 -6.32 2.35 4.66
CA ALA A 5 -5.46 3.27 5.40
C ALA A 5 -4.31 2.56 6.15
N GLY A 6 -4.51 1.33 6.64
CA GLY A 6 -3.44 0.53 7.25
C GLY A 6 -2.37 0.10 6.24
N ALA A 7 -2.74 -0.12 4.97
CA ALA A 7 -1.75 -0.38 3.92
C ALA A 7 -0.91 0.88 3.65
N HIS A 8 -1.55 2.06 3.55
CA HIS A 8 -0.84 3.34 3.46
C HIS A 8 0.18 3.49 4.58
N LEU A 9 -0.26 3.35 5.83
CA LEU A 9 0.60 3.50 7.01
C LEU A 9 1.76 2.50 7.02
N ALA A 10 1.50 1.23 6.71
CA ALA A 10 2.54 0.20 6.69
C ALA A 10 3.63 0.54 5.67
N LEU A 11 3.25 0.85 4.42
CA LEU A 11 4.23 1.13 3.37
C LEU A 11 4.91 2.50 3.60
N TYR A 12 4.19 3.50 4.08
CA TYR A 12 4.75 4.82 4.38
C TYR A 12 5.79 4.75 5.51
N SER A 13 5.51 3.99 6.58
CA SER A 13 6.43 3.83 7.72
C SER A 13 7.75 3.17 7.31
N VAL A 14 7.69 2.22 6.38
CA VAL A 14 8.88 1.60 5.80
C VAL A 14 9.61 2.58 4.87
N ALA A 15 8.88 3.30 4.02
CA ALA A 15 9.47 4.22 3.04
C ALA A 15 10.20 5.41 3.70
N GLU A 16 9.62 6.03 4.73
CA GLU A 16 10.28 7.11 5.47
C GLU A 16 11.33 6.60 6.47
N ALA A 17 11.26 5.32 6.86
CA ALA A 17 12.16 4.67 7.83
C ALA A 17 12.20 5.27 9.24
N THR A 18 11.48 6.36 9.51
CA THR A 18 11.56 7.12 10.78
C THR A 18 11.29 6.24 11.99
N VAL A 19 10.22 5.44 11.95
CA VAL A 19 9.87 4.53 13.05
C VAL A 19 10.98 3.49 13.30
N PHE A 20 11.62 3.00 12.24
CA PHE A 20 12.72 2.04 12.38
C PHE A 20 13.95 2.67 13.02
N GLN A 21 14.26 3.92 12.66
CA GLN A 21 15.35 4.68 13.25
C GLN A 21 15.09 4.99 14.73
N GLU A 22 13.89 5.49 15.05
CA GLU A 22 13.50 5.85 16.42
C GLU A 22 13.45 4.64 17.37
N MET A 23 13.03 3.49 16.86
CA MET A 23 12.91 2.25 17.64
C MET A 23 14.15 1.35 17.54
N ALA A 24 15.23 1.80 16.87
CA ALA A 24 16.44 1.01 16.61
C ALA A 24 16.16 -0.37 15.95
N LEU A 25 15.12 -0.44 15.11
CA LEU A 25 14.74 -1.64 14.37
C LEU A 25 15.52 -1.73 13.06
N GLN A 26 15.96 -2.94 12.71
CA GLN A 26 16.65 -3.20 11.45
C GLN A 26 15.62 -3.45 10.34
N ILE A 27 15.71 -2.69 9.24
CA ILE A 27 14.84 -2.87 8.05
C ILE A 27 14.93 -4.31 7.53
N SER A 28 16.09 -4.95 7.65
CA SER A 28 16.32 -6.35 7.26
C SER A 28 15.46 -7.37 8.03
N SER A 29 14.81 -6.98 9.14
CA SER A 29 13.87 -7.85 9.84
C SER A 29 12.53 -7.99 9.11
N ILE A 30 12.27 -7.17 8.09
CA ILE A 30 11.04 -7.22 7.31
C ILE A 30 11.23 -8.19 6.14
N LYS A 31 10.64 -9.39 6.24
CA LYS A 31 10.66 -10.36 5.14
C LYS A 31 9.91 -9.85 3.90
N ALA A 32 8.78 -9.20 4.11
CA ALA A 32 7.90 -8.73 3.06
C ALA A 32 6.93 -7.66 3.55
N ILE A 33 6.44 -6.83 2.63
CA ILE A 33 5.33 -5.91 2.87
C ILE A 33 4.16 -6.23 1.93
N VAL A 34 2.96 -6.23 2.50
CA VAL A 34 1.71 -6.50 1.79
C VAL A 34 0.73 -5.37 2.05
N GLY A 35 0.29 -4.72 0.98
CA GLY A 35 -0.74 -3.69 1.01
C GLY A 35 -2.01 -4.17 0.28
N ILE A 36 -3.13 -4.26 1.00
CA ILE A 36 -4.42 -4.72 0.48
C ILE A 36 -5.35 -3.52 0.32
N SER A 37 -5.86 -3.28 -0.89
CA SER A 37 -6.71 -2.14 -1.23
C SER A 37 -6.19 -0.82 -0.67
N GLY A 38 -4.88 -0.61 -0.73
CA GLY A 38 -4.22 0.53 -0.11
C GLY A 38 -4.40 1.83 -0.89
N VAL A 39 -4.30 2.94 -0.17
CA VAL A 39 -4.35 4.30 -0.73
C VAL A 39 -2.93 4.86 -0.75
N TYR A 40 -2.36 5.07 -1.94
CA TYR A 40 -0.94 5.46 -2.04
C TYR A 40 -0.75 6.89 -2.54
N ASN A 41 -1.77 7.47 -3.19
CA ASN A 41 -1.78 8.86 -3.61
C ASN A 41 -2.91 9.61 -2.89
N ILE A 42 -2.58 10.21 -1.74
CA ILE A 42 -3.52 10.95 -0.89
C ILE A 42 -4.13 12.13 -1.64
N ALA A 43 -3.34 12.83 -2.46
CA ALA A 43 -3.83 13.93 -3.29
C ALA A 43 -4.88 13.45 -4.32
N ARG A 44 -4.70 12.27 -4.94
CA ARG A 44 -5.71 11.69 -5.83
C ARG A 44 -6.96 11.26 -5.06
N MET A 45 -6.77 10.60 -3.91
CA MET A 45 -7.88 10.18 -3.05
C MET A 45 -8.72 11.35 -2.57
N ALA A 46 -8.10 12.50 -2.27
CA ALA A 46 -8.81 13.72 -1.87
C ALA A 46 -9.81 14.21 -2.92
N ASN A 47 -9.60 13.86 -4.19
CA ASN A 47 -10.45 14.24 -5.31
C ASN A 47 -11.47 13.15 -5.70
N VAL A 48 -11.52 12.01 -4.98
CA VAL A 48 -12.55 10.99 -5.19
C VAL A 48 -13.89 11.53 -4.66
N PRO A 49 -14.95 11.61 -5.48
CA PRO A 49 -16.24 12.16 -5.05
C PRO A 49 -16.79 11.47 -3.81
N PHE A 50 -17.33 12.27 -2.88
CA PHE A 50 -17.91 11.85 -1.60
C PHE A 50 -16.90 11.21 -0.62
N TYR A 51 -16.25 10.12 -1.01
CA TYR A 51 -15.34 9.38 -0.12
C TYR A 51 -14.10 10.20 0.27
N GLY A 52 -13.47 10.89 -0.69
CA GLY A 52 -12.26 11.68 -0.46
C GLY A 52 -12.47 12.77 0.60
N SER A 53 -13.58 13.50 0.52
CA SER A 53 -13.91 14.56 1.50
C SER A 53 -14.23 14.04 2.90
N LEU A 54 -14.64 12.78 3.02
CA LEU A 54 -14.97 12.17 4.31
C LEU A 54 -13.73 11.64 5.03
N VAL A 55 -12.73 11.13 4.30
CA VAL A 55 -11.59 10.44 4.92
C VAL A 55 -10.29 11.25 4.90
N ILE A 56 -10.07 12.11 3.90
CA ILE A 56 -8.78 12.78 3.73
C ILE A 56 -8.64 14.01 4.64
N PRO A 57 -9.59 14.95 4.71
CA PRO A 57 -9.44 16.11 5.60
C PRO A 57 -9.30 15.77 7.10
N PRO A 58 -10.04 14.79 7.64
CA PRO A 58 -9.85 14.38 9.03
C PRO A 58 -8.47 13.78 9.33
N ALA A 59 -7.89 13.05 8.38
CA ALA A 59 -6.60 12.37 8.56
C ALA A 59 -5.38 13.25 8.26
N PHE A 60 -5.48 14.10 7.22
CA PHE A 60 -4.33 14.84 6.67
C PHE A 60 -4.54 16.37 6.64
N GLY A 61 -5.64 16.86 7.20
CA GLY A 61 -6.01 18.28 7.16
C GLY A 61 -6.51 18.73 5.78
N HIS A 62 -6.76 20.03 5.62
CA HIS A 62 -7.46 20.57 4.45
C HIS A 62 -6.52 21.10 3.35
N ARG A 63 -5.20 21.03 3.55
CA ARG A 63 -4.25 21.67 2.65
C ARG A 63 -3.70 20.68 1.63
N ALA A 64 -3.73 21.07 0.36
CA ALA A 64 -3.27 20.22 -0.75
C ALA A 64 -1.76 19.92 -0.71
N ASP A 65 -0.94 20.78 -0.11
CA ASP A 65 0.48 20.50 0.11
C ASP A 65 0.69 19.36 1.11
N THR A 66 -0.07 19.32 2.20
CA THR A 66 -0.04 18.20 3.16
C THR A 66 -0.40 16.89 2.49
N TRP A 67 -1.41 16.87 1.62
CA TRP A 67 -1.81 15.65 0.90
C TRP A 67 -0.72 15.16 -0.05
N ARG A 68 -0.01 16.07 -0.72
CA ARG A 68 1.11 15.69 -1.58
C ARG A 68 2.23 15.05 -0.77
N VAL A 69 2.61 15.66 0.36
CA VAL A 69 3.69 15.13 1.21
C VAL A 69 3.31 13.77 1.79
N ALA A 70 2.04 13.56 2.14
CA ALA A 70 1.55 12.29 2.66
C ALA A 70 1.41 11.17 1.61
N SER A 71 1.51 11.47 0.32
CA SER A 71 1.51 10.45 -0.74
C SER A 71 2.85 9.70 -0.80
N LEU A 72 2.80 8.37 -0.94
CA LEU A 72 4.00 7.52 -1.00
C LEU A 72 4.96 7.90 -2.14
N LEU A 73 4.40 8.36 -3.26
CA LEU A 73 5.20 8.79 -4.41
C LEU A 73 6.13 9.96 -4.08
N SER A 74 5.74 10.85 -3.15
CA SER A 74 6.58 11.96 -2.72
C SER A 74 7.79 11.45 -1.92
N VAL A 75 7.58 10.45 -1.07
CA VAL A 75 8.65 9.78 -0.30
C VAL A 75 9.61 9.06 -1.24
N LEU A 76 9.09 8.29 -2.21
CA LEU A 76 9.90 7.60 -3.20
C LEU A 76 10.66 8.56 -4.12
N ALA A 77 10.06 9.69 -4.52
CA ALA A 77 10.76 10.69 -5.33
C ALA A 77 11.89 11.38 -4.56
N LYS A 78 11.71 11.58 -3.25
CA LYS A 78 12.69 12.16 -2.33
C LYS A 78 13.88 11.22 -2.08
N HIS A 79 13.62 9.95 -1.78
CA HIS A 79 14.65 8.99 -1.37
C HIS A 79 15.16 8.08 -2.49
N ARG A 80 14.39 7.86 -3.57
CA ARG A 80 14.78 7.08 -4.75
C ARG A 80 15.31 5.68 -4.39
N ASP A 81 16.55 5.40 -4.78
CA ASP A 81 17.28 4.15 -4.53
C ASP A 81 17.73 3.97 -3.08
N SER A 82 17.73 5.03 -2.27
CA SER A 82 17.97 4.92 -0.82
C SER A 82 16.69 4.64 -0.02
N CYS A 83 15.53 4.50 -0.68
CA CYS A 83 14.26 4.23 -0.01
C CYS A 83 14.20 2.76 0.43
N PRO A 84 14.01 2.44 1.73
CA PRO A 84 13.97 1.05 2.19
C PRO A 84 12.92 0.19 1.48
N LEU A 85 11.80 0.79 1.10
CA LEU A 85 10.70 0.11 0.42
C LEU A 85 11.15 -0.55 -0.90
N VAL A 86 12.17 -0.01 -1.58
CA VAL A 86 12.66 -0.57 -2.86
C VAL A 86 13.56 -1.80 -2.68
N HIS A 87 13.95 -2.11 -1.43
CA HIS A 87 14.76 -3.28 -1.09
C HIS A 87 13.95 -4.39 -0.42
N ILE A 88 12.69 -4.13 -0.07
CA ILE A 88 11.83 -5.10 0.59
C ILE A 88 10.88 -5.70 -0.43
N PRO A 89 10.70 -7.04 -0.43
CA PRO A 89 9.69 -7.65 -1.27
C PRO A 89 8.30 -7.07 -1.01
N THR A 90 7.65 -6.57 -2.06
CA THR A 90 6.38 -5.85 -1.94
C THR A 90 5.27 -6.49 -2.77
N LEU A 91 4.14 -6.80 -2.12
CA LEU A 91 2.91 -7.25 -2.76
C LEU A 91 1.80 -6.21 -2.55
N LEU A 92 1.24 -5.73 -3.65
CA LEU A 92 0.03 -4.90 -3.64
C LEU A 92 -1.14 -5.74 -4.13
N ILE A 93 -2.26 -5.73 -3.42
CA ILE A 93 -3.46 -6.47 -3.80
C ILE A 93 -4.61 -5.47 -3.91
N ASN A 94 -5.35 -5.47 -5.01
CA ASN A 94 -6.53 -4.64 -5.18
C ASN A 94 -7.77 -5.50 -5.41
N ALA A 95 -8.92 -5.02 -4.95
CA ALA A 95 -10.21 -5.55 -5.38
C ALA A 95 -10.54 -4.97 -6.77
N LYS A 96 -11.18 -5.77 -7.64
CA LYS A 96 -11.57 -5.30 -8.98
C LYS A 96 -12.63 -4.21 -8.94
N ASP A 97 -13.60 -4.35 -8.04
CA ASP A 97 -14.73 -3.42 -7.89
C ASP A 97 -14.45 -2.35 -6.82
N ASP A 98 -13.20 -1.89 -6.72
CA ASP A 98 -12.72 -0.87 -5.78
C ASP A 98 -12.75 0.55 -6.38
N PHE A 99 -12.45 1.57 -5.57
CA PHE A 99 -12.47 3.01 -5.90
C PHE A 99 -11.35 3.47 -6.87
N HIS A 100 -11.01 2.67 -7.88
CA HIS A 100 -9.89 2.88 -8.82
C HIS A 100 -8.49 2.89 -8.17
N LEU A 101 -8.33 2.26 -7.00
CA LEU A 101 -7.05 2.12 -6.29
C LEU A 101 -6.00 1.29 -7.05
N GLN A 102 -6.43 0.54 -8.06
CA GLN A 102 -5.52 -0.22 -8.93
C GLN A 102 -4.50 0.69 -9.60
N LYS A 103 -4.92 1.86 -10.12
CA LYS A 103 -4.00 2.80 -10.78
C LYS A 103 -2.94 3.35 -9.82
N ASP A 104 -3.31 3.61 -8.58
CA ASP A 104 -2.38 4.04 -7.53
C ASP A 104 -1.34 2.95 -7.23
N SER A 105 -1.79 1.70 -7.20
CA SER A 105 -0.94 0.54 -6.94
C SER A 105 0.01 0.27 -8.09
N GLU A 106 -0.47 0.35 -9.34
CA GLU A 106 0.35 0.23 -10.55
C GLU A 106 1.40 1.34 -10.65
N GLU A 107 1.01 2.59 -10.36
CA GLU A 107 1.92 3.73 -10.36
C GLU A 107 3.01 3.57 -9.28
N LEU A 108 2.61 3.23 -8.06
CA LEU A 108 3.54 2.95 -6.96
C LEU A 108 4.51 1.82 -7.33
N LEU A 109 4.00 0.71 -7.88
CA LEU A 109 4.83 -0.42 -8.28
C LEU A 109 5.79 -0.05 -9.40
N GLY A 110 5.35 0.76 -10.36
CA GLY A 110 6.21 1.30 -11.42
C GLY A 110 7.36 2.14 -10.86
N TRP A 111 7.11 2.94 -9.82
CA TRP A 111 8.15 3.68 -9.11
C TRP A 111 9.10 2.79 -8.33
N ILE A 112 8.58 1.81 -7.58
CA ILE A 112 9.40 0.84 -6.87
C ILE A 112 10.31 0.13 -7.85
N ARG A 113 9.77 -0.42 -8.95
CA ARG A 113 10.52 -1.17 -9.98
C ARG A 113 11.65 -0.41 -10.64
N LYS A 114 11.58 0.92 -10.73
CA LYS A 114 12.68 1.73 -11.29
C LYS A 114 13.95 1.64 -10.45
N TYR A 115 13.80 1.41 -9.14
CA TYR A 115 14.89 1.37 -8.18
C TYR A 115 15.00 0.04 -7.43
N ALA A 116 14.07 -0.88 -7.69
CA ALA A 116 13.91 -2.09 -6.90
C ALA A 116 15.08 -3.04 -7.10
N THR A 117 15.62 -3.50 -5.98
CA THR A 117 16.51 -4.67 -5.94
C THR A 117 15.76 -5.94 -5.49
N SER A 118 14.49 -5.80 -5.11
CA SER A 118 13.65 -6.86 -4.55
C SER A 118 12.44 -7.18 -5.43
N HIS A 119 11.86 -8.37 -5.19
CA HIS A 119 10.68 -8.84 -5.91
C HIS A 119 9.45 -8.00 -5.56
N CYS A 120 8.76 -7.45 -6.56
CA CYS A 120 7.55 -6.68 -6.34
C CYS A 120 6.46 -6.97 -7.38
N ARG A 121 5.23 -7.17 -6.89
CA ARG A 121 4.08 -7.56 -7.72
C ARG A 121 2.78 -6.89 -7.29
N SER A 122 1.86 -6.76 -8.23
CA SER A 122 0.49 -6.33 -8.00
C SER A 122 -0.46 -7.42 -8.45
N GLU A 123 -1.50 -7.67 -7.66
CA GLU A 123 -2.54 -8.68 -7.92
C GLU A 123 -3.92 -8.01 -7.84
N VAL A 124 -4.84 -8.43 -8.70
CA VAL A 124 -6.24 -7.99 -8.65
C VAL A 124 -7.13 -9.20 -8.37
N ILE A 125 -8.07 -9.03 -7.44
CA ILE A 125 -9.02 -10.07 -7.07
C ILE A 125 -10.39 -9.71 -7.66
N ASP A 126 -10.88 -10.59 -8.53
CA ASP A 126 -12.21 -10.49 -9.13
C ASP A 126 -13.33 -10.68 -8.10
N GLN A 127 -14.53 -10.20 -8.43
CA GLN A 127 -15.77 -10.44 -7.67
C GLN A 127 -15.71 -9.98 -6.20
N CYS A 128 -14.87 -8.99 -5.89
CA CYS A 128 -14.83 -8.38 -4.58
C CYS A 128 -14.65 -6.86 -4.70
N ASN A 129 -15.02 -6.17 -3.63
CA ASN A 129 -14.87 -4.73 -3.45
C ASN A 129 -13.90 -4.44 -2.30
N HIS A 130 -13.76 -3.15 -1.97
CA HIS A 130 -12.85 -2.66 -0.93
C HIS A 130 -12.95 -3.39 0.42
N PHE A 131 -14.15 -3.85 0.79
CA PHE A 131 -14.41 -4.51 2.07
C PHE A 131 -14.48 -6.04 1.94
N SER A 132 -15.14 -6.56 0.89
CA SER A 132 -15.28 -8.00 0.70
C SER A 132 -13.98 -8.70 0.32
N ILE A 133 -12.93 -7.97 -0.11
CA ILE A 133 -11.58 -8.53 -0.26
C ILE A 133 -11.03 -9.12 1.05
N LEU A 134 -11.50 -8.64 2.20
CA LEU A 134 -11.15 -9.15 3.52
C LEU A 134 -12.15 -10.18 4.09
N HIS A 135 -13.25 -10.47 3.41
CA HIS A 135 -14.28 -11.37 3.94
C HIS A 135 -14.80 -12.33 2.88
N HIS A 136 -14.70 -13.62 3.15
CA HIS A 136 -15.59 -14.62 2.55
C HIS A 136 -16.84 -14.75 3.44
N GLN A 137 -18.04 -14.91 2.86
CA GLN A 137 -19.30 -15.09 3.59
C GLN A 137 -19.39 -16.39 4.43
N GLU A 138 -18.29 -17.13 4.64
CA GLU A 138 -18.24 -18.32 5.49
C GLU A 138 -17.03 -18.24 6.44
N GLU A 139 -17.30 -17.89 7.71
CA GLU A 139 -16.55 -18.07 8.98
C GLU A 139 -15.01 -17.98 9.07
N LYS A 140 -14.24 -17.68 8.01
CA LYS A 140 -12.79 -17.41 8.10
C LYS A 140 -12.40 -16.12 7.37
N ALA A 141 -11.56 -15.34 8.06
CA ALA A 141 -11.09 -14.01 7.66
C ALA A 141 -10.24 -14.03 6.37
N ILE A 142 -10.27 -12.89 5.65
CA ILE A 142 -9.66 -12.60 4.34
C ILE A 142 -10.23 -13.49 3.24
N SER A 143 -10.57 -12.94 2.05
CA SER A 143 -11.02 -13.81 0.96
C SER A 143 -9.95 -14.89 0.72
N SER A 144 -10.39 -16.14 0.54
CA SER A 144 -9.50 -17.28 0.24
C SER A 144 -8.53 -16.95 -0.91
N ALA A 145 -8.98 -16.12 -1.86
CA ALA A 145 -8.17 -15.59 -2.95
C ALA A 145 -7.03 -14.67 -2.45
N ALA A 146 -7.29 -13.67 -1.60
CA ALA A 146 -6.25 -12.78 -1.09
C ALA A 146 -5.22 -13.54 -0.24
N ILE A 147 -5.67 -14.46 0.62
CA ILE A 147 -4.76 -15.34 1.37
C ILE A 147 -3.91 -16.17 0.41
N GLY A 148 -4.52 -16.79 -0.60
CA GLY A 148 -3.81 -17.59 -1.59
C GLY A 148 -2.71 -16.80 -2.31
N LYS A 149 -3.01 -15.55 -2.70
CA LYS A 149 -2.04 -14.65 -3.33
C LYS A 149 -0.91 -14.22 -2.40
N ILE A 150 -1.20 -14.05 -1.10
CA ILE A 150 -0.19 -13.75 -0.08
C ILE A 150 0.69 -14.98 0.17
N SER A 151 0.11 -16.16 0.36
CA SER A 151 0.88 -17.40 0.59
C SER A 151 1.83 -17.66 -0.57
N ALA A 152 1.31 -17.67 -1.80
CA ALA A 152 2.13 -17.85 -2.99
C ALA A 152 3.26 -16.80 -3.09
N PHE A 153 3.02 -15.57 -2.62
CA PHE A 153 4.06 -14.54 -2.63
C PHE A 153 5.18 -14.88 -1.67
N LEU A 154 4.82 -15.29 -0.45
CA LEU A 154 5.78 -15.58 0.60
C LEU A 154 6.57 -16.87 0.34
N ASP A 155 5.96 -17.82 -0.39
CA ASP A 155 6.62 -19.05 -0.85
C ASP A 155 7.65 -18.79 -1.95
N ASP A 156 7.48 -17.71 -2.72
CA ASP A 156 8.42 -17.26 -3.77
C ASP A 156 9.62 -16.43 -3.22
N LEU A 157 9.68 -16.17 -1.89
CA LEU A 157 10.73 -15.37 -1.21
C LEU A 157 11.73 -16.21 -0.39
#